data_AF-A0A1U7VMA7-F1
#
_entry.id   AF-A0A1U7VMA7-F1
#
_cell.length_a   1.000
_cell.length_b   1.000
_cell.length_c   1.000
_cell.angle_alpha   90.00
_cell.angle_beta   90.00
_cell.angle_gamma   90.00
#
_symmetry.space_group_name_H-M   'P 1'
#
loop_
_entity.id
_entity.type
_entity.pdbx_description
1 polymer ?
#
loop_
_entity_poly.entity_id
_entity_poly.type
_entity_poly.pdbx_seq_one_letter_code
_entity_poly.pdbx_strand_id
1 'polypeptide(L)'
;MTCRHRWIVHGGESSDASHILYSVQRSSSLRMKTRLDVFLPSNADENVPNFQVIGSYHSQSFKVYKGETLPAEVNDNFKLGSFLCKGKESFQVRVYPGVDYAFIISLLVILNENDF
;
A
#
# COMPACT_ATOMS: atom_id res chain seq x y z
N MET A 1 -2.51 25.47 -5.19
CA MET A 1 -1.65 24.66 -4.31
C MET A 1 -2.24 23.26 -4.25
N THR A 2 -1.63 22.28 -4.92
CA THR A 2 -2.10 20.89 -4.83
C THR A 2 -1.63 20.33 -3.49
N CYS A 3 -2.53 20.16 -2.53
CA CYS A 3 -2.23 19.49 -1.27
C CYS A 3 -1.86 18.03 -1.60
N ARG A 4 -0.56 17.72 -1.66
CA ARG A 4 -0.07 16.35 -1.85
C ARG A 4 -0.15 15.68 -0.49
N HIS A 5 -1.25 14.95 -0.26
CA HIS A 5 -1.38 14.13 0.93
C HIS A 5 -0.22 13.12 0.94
N ARG A 6 0.66 13.24 1.93
CA ARG A 6 1.87 12.43 2.10
C ARG A 6 1.82 11.81 3.48
N TRP A 7 1.99 10.50 3.53
CA TRP A 7 2.11 9.75 4.77
C TRP A 7 3.60 9.53 5.05
N ILE A 8 3.99 9.67 6.31
CA ILE A 8 5.32 9.32 6.80
C ILE A 8 5.13 8.17 7.78
N VAL A 9 5.86 7.08 7.58
CA VAL A 9 5.78 5.89 8.43
C VAL A 9 7.02 5.82 9.30
N HIS A 10 6.81 5.77 10.61
CA HIS A 10 7.85 5.67 11.61
C HIS A 10 7.90 4.27 12.22
N GLY A 11 9.06 3.86 12.69
CA GLY A 11 9.26 2.62 13.42
C GLY A 11 8.82 2.72 14.88
N GLY A 12 8.07 1.73 15.35
CA GLY A 12 7.55 1.69 16.72
C GLY A 12 6.57 2.85 16.99
N GLU A 13 6.62 3.40 18.19
CA GLU A 13 5.74 4.51 18.62
C GLU A 13 6.43 5.89 18.50
N SER A 14 7.55 5.99 17.77
CA SER A 14 8.28 7.25 17.62
C SER A 14 7.66 8.13 16.52
N SER A 15 7.79 9.45 16.67
CA SER A 15 7.53 10.44 15.62
C SER A 15 8.81 11.16 15.17
N ASP A 16 9.97 10.67 15.62
CA ASP A 16 11.26 11.29 15.30
C ASP A 16 11.67 11.00 13.86
N ALA A 17 12.36 11.97 13.24
CA ALA A 17 12.86 11.83 11.89
C ALA A 17 13.88 10.69 11.72
N SER A 18 14.61 10.35 12.78
CA SER A 18 15.56 9.23 12.81
C SER A 18 14.89 7.86 12.74
N HIS A 19 13.59 7.78 13.00
CA HIS A 19 12.81 6.54 12.97
C HIS A 19 11.95 6.42 11.70
N ILE A 20 12.11 7.29 10.71
CA ILE A 20 11.37 7.19 9.45
C ILE A 20 11.81 5.93 8.71
N LEU A 21 10.83 5.06 8.44
CA LEU A 21 11.04 3.82 7.68
C LEU A 21 10.85 4.08 6.18
N TYR A 22 9.83 4.85 5.82
CA TYR A 22 9.53 5.26 4.45
C TYR A 22 8.44 6.32 4.44
N SER A 23 8.22 6.90 3.26
CA SER A 23 7.12 7.82 3.00
C SER A 23 6.29 7.35 1.82
N VAL A 24 5.03 7.75 1.81
CA VAL A 24 4.06 7.35 0.80
C VAL A 24 3.38 8.60 0.27
N GLN A 25 3.33 8.73 -1.05
CA GLN A 25 2.65 9.83 -1.72
C GLN A 25 1.60 9.28 -2.67
N ARG A 26 0.41 9.89 -2.67
CA ARG A 26 -0.59 9.60 -3.70
C ARG A 26 -0.15 10.20 -5.03
N SER A 27 0.04 9.36 -6.05
CA SER A 27 0.50 9.80 -7.37
C SER A 27 -0.65 10.01 -8.36
N SER A 28 -1.74 9.26 -8.22
CA SER A 28 -2.99 9.53 -8.94
C SER A 28 -4.18 8.81 -8.32
N SER A 29 -5.37 9.38 -8.52
CA SER A 29 -6.66 8.74 -8.28
C SER A 29 -7.38 8.57 -9.63
N LEU A 30 -7.07 7.49 -10.34
CA LEU A 30 -7.95 7.10 -11.44
C LEU A 30 -9.27 6.64 -10.82
N ARG A 31 -10.40 6.93 -11.49
CA ARG A 31 -11.79 6.79 -10.99
C ARG A 31 -12.16 5.41 -10.39
N MET A 32 -11.26 4.41 -10.48
CA MET A 32 -11.44 3.03 -10.01
C MET A 32 -10.30 2.49 -9.14
N LYS A 33 -9.09 3.07 -9.17
CA LYS A 33 -7.92 2.56 -8.42
C LYS A 33 -7.01 3.69 -7.97
N THR A 34 -6.68 3.67 -6.68
CA THR A 34 -5.68 4.53 -6.05
C THR A 34 -4.28 4.04 -6.42
N ARG A 35 -3.38 4.98 -6.73
CA ARG A 35 -1.94 4.72 -6.88
C ARG A 35 -1.16 5.45 -5.81
N LEU A 36 -0.31 4.70 -5.10
CA LEU A 36 0.60 5.22 -4.09
C LEU A 36 2.04 4.90 -4.49
N ASP A 37 2.90 5.91 -4.39
CA ASP A 37 4.32 5.81 -4.62
C ASP A 37 5.04 5.81 -3.27
N VAL A 38 5.93 4.84 -3.05
CA VAL A 38 6.62 4.61 -1.79
C VAL A 38 8.10 4.91 -1.94
N PHE A 39 8.62 5.76 -1.06
CA PHE A 39 10.01 6.22 -1.06
C PHE A 39 10.70 5.82 0.25
N LEU A 40 11.81 5.09 0.13
CA LEU A 40 12.68 4.74 1.25
C LEU A 40 13.61 5.92 1.58
N PRO A 41 14.07 6.07 2.84
CA PRO A 41 14.97 7.16 3.25
C PRO A 41 16.28 7.22 2.47
N SER A 42 16.75 6.08 1.93
CA SER A 42 17.95 6.01 1.10
C SER A 42 17.78 6.63 -0.30
N ASN A 43 16.54 6.91 -0.72
CA ASN A 43 16.20 7.49 -2.01
C ASN A 43 15.99 9.01 -1.88
N ALA A 44 17.08 9.75 -1.71
CA ALA A 44 17.03 11.19 -1.44
C ALA A 44 16.48 12.02 -2.61
N ASP A 45 16.65 11.54 -3.85
CA ASP A 45 16.23 12.28 -5.05
C ASP A 45 14.73 12.14 -5.34
N GLU A 46 14.06 11.12 -4.77
CA GLU A 46 12.62 10.81 -4.94
C GLU A 46 12.12 10.79 -6.41
N ASN A 47 13.02 10.71 -7.40
CA ASN A 47 12.67 10.74 -8.82
C ASN A 47 11.96 9.46 -9.29
N VAL A 48 12.30 8.33 -8.68
CA VAL A 48 11.71 7.01 -8.98
C VAL A 48 11.27 6.37 -7.68
N PRO A 49 10.01 5.92 -7.55
CA PRO A 49 9.55 5.26 -6.33
C PRO A 49 10.22 3.90 -6.15
N ASN A 50 10.53 3.55 -4.90
CA ASN A 50 11.11 2.24 -4.57
C ASN A 50 10.06 1.13 -4.69
N PHE A 51 8.81 1.44 -4.33
CA PHE A 51 7.66 0.57 -4.53
C PHE A 51 6.48 1.36 -5.08
N GLN A 52 5.64 0.69 -5.85
CA GLN A 52 4.38 1.24 -6.31
C GLN A 52 3.22 0.36 -5.85
N VAL A 53 2.21 0.98 -5.28
CA VAL A 53 0.98 0.34 -4.87
C VAL A 53 -0.13 0.74 -5.83
N ILE A 54 -0.85 -0.26 -6.35
CA ILE A 54 -2.02 -0.03 -7.19
C ILE A 54 -3.17 -0.84 -6.61
N GLY A 55 -4.26 -0.16 -6.28
CA GLY A 55 -5.38 -0.85 -5.68
C GLY A 55 -6.52 0.04 -5.22
N SER A 56 -7.54 -0.60 -4.70
CA SER A 56 -8.56 -0.03 -3.87
C SER A 56 -8.90 -1.04 -2.77
N TYR A 57 -8.94 -0.56 -1.53
CA TYR A 57 -9.38 -1.32 -0.37
C TYR A 57 -10.84 -1.79 -0.54
N HIS A 58 -11.75 -0.90 -0.94
CA HIS A 58 -13.18 -1.22 -1.12
C HIS A 58 -13.41 -2.29 -2.20
N SER A 59 -12.70 -2.19 -3.33
CA SER A 59 -12.76 -3.21 -4.39
C SER A 59 -11.95 -4.48 -4.08
N GLN A 60 -11.34 -4.55 -2.90
CA GLN A 60 -10.41 -5.59 -2.49
C GLN A 60 -9.31 -5.85 -3.53
N SER A 61 -8.87 -4.82 -4.25
CA SER A 61 -7.78 -4.93 -5.21
C SER A 61 -6.55 -4.27 -4.61
N PHE A 62 -5.47 -5.01 -4.41
CA PHE A 62 -4.22 -4.41 -3.94
C PHE A 62 -3.05 -5.23 -4.48
N LYS A 63 -2.09 -4.51 -5.05
CA LYS A 63 -0.86 -5.04 -5.61
C LYS A 63 0.28 -4.11 -5.25
N VAL A 64 1.36 -4.67 -4.72
CA VAL A 64 2.60 -3.96 -4.41
C VAL A 64 3.64 -4.41 -5.42
N TYR A 65 4.26 -3.45 -6.09
CA TYR A 65 5.29 -3.65 -7.09
C TYR A 65 6.63 -3.12 -6.61
N LYS A 66 7.71 -3.82 -6.96
CA LYS A 66 9.10 -3.35 -6.87
C LYS A 66 9.75 -3.56 -8.24
N GLY A 67 9.75 -2.53 -9.07
CA GLY A 67 10.03 -2.69 -10.50
C GLY A 67 9.03 -3.67 -11.14
N GLU A 68 9.53 -4.73 -11.77
CA GLU A 68 8.70 -5.77 -12.40
C GLU A 68 8.29 -6.90 -11.44
N THR A 69 8.78 -6.89 -10.20
CA THR A 69 8.45 -7.92 -9.21
C THR A 69 7.18 -7.54 -8.44
N LEU A 70 6.46 -8.56 -7.97
CA LEU A 70 5.20 -8.41 -7.22
C LEU A 70 5.34 -8.93 -5.77
N PRO A 71 5.94 -8.14 -4.84
CA PRO A 71 6.11 -8.53 -3.44
C PRO A 71 4.85 -8.96 -2.68
N ALA A 72 3.70 -8.38 -3.01
CA ALA A 72 2.44 -8.73 -2.39
C ALA A 72 1.23 -8.42 -3.28
N GLU A 73 0.17 -9.20 -3.13
CA GLU A 73 -1.10 -8.97 -3.83
C GLU A 73 -2.29 -9.57 -3.06
N VAL A 74 -3.49 -9.11 -3.36
CA VAL A 74 -4.71 -9.78 -2.88
C VAL A 74 -4.89 -11.10 -3.64
N ASN A 75 -5.20 -12.17 -2.91
CA ASN A 75 -5.53 -13.47 -3.47
C ASN A 75 -6.93 -13.44 -4.11
N ASP A 76 -6.99 -13.47 -5.43
CA ASP A 76 -8.24 -13.43 -6.19
C ASP A 76 -9.17 -14.62 -5.89
N ASN A 77 -8.63 -15.79 -5.52
CA ASN A 77 -9.43 -16.97 -5.13
C ASN A 77 -10.30 -16.70 -3.89
N PHE A 78 -9.83 -15.84 -2.98
CA PHE A 78 -10.55 -15.50 -1.76
C PHE A 78 -11.72 -14.54 -2.04
N LYS A 79 -11.60 -13.67 -3.06
CA LYS A 79 -12.67 -12.74 -3.46
C LYS A 79 -13.95 -13.46 -3.87
N LEU A 80 -13.81 -14.60 -4.57
CA LEU A 80 -14.92 -15.45 -4.95
C LEU A 80 -15.62 -16.07 -3.73
N GLY A 81 -14.83 -16.50 -2.72
CA GLY A 81 -15.36 -17.06 -1.48
C GLY A 81 -16.09 -16.01 -0.63
N SER A 82 -15.56 -14.78 -0.53
CA SER A 82 -16.20 -13.69 0.22
C SER A 82 -17.52 -13.23 -0.40
N PHE A 83 -17.70 -13.30 -1.73
CA PHE A 83 -18.97 -12.96 -2.39
C PHE A 83 -20.11 -13.91 -1.98
N LEU A 84 -19.78 -15.17 -1.67
CA LEU A 84 -20.76 -16.18 -1.22
C LEU A 84 -21.11 -16.03 0.27
N CYS A 85 -20.25 -15.41 1.07
CA CYS A 85 -20.45 -15.19 2.50
C CYS A 85 -21.00 -13.77 2.77
N LYS A 86 -22.32 -13.58 2.60
CA LYS A 86 -22.99 -12.31 2.93
C LYS A 86 -22.70 -11.87 4.37
N GLY A 87 -21.97 -10.75 4.52
CA GLY A 87 -21.87 -10.01 5.79
C GLY A 87 -20.47 -9.91 6.43
N LYS A 88 -19.44 -10.57 5.88
CA LYS A 88 -18.06 -10.44 6.37
C LYS A 88 -17.13 -10.06 5.23
N GLU A 89 -16.79 -8.78 5.13
CA GLU A 89 -15.72 -8.34 4.24
C GLU A 89 -14.41 -8.94 4.75
N SER A 90 -13.95 -9.95 4.05
CA SER A 90 -12.64 -10.54 4.29
C SER A 90 -11.91 -10.55 2.95
N PHE A 91 -10.63 -10.25 2.98
CA PHE A 91 -9.73 -10.41 1.84
C PHE A 91 -8.45 -11.06 2.35
N GLN A 92 -7.82 -11.86 1.51
CA GLN A 92 -6.56 -12.50 1.84
C GLN A 92 -5.46 -11.82 1.05
N VAL A 93 -4.40 -11.38 1.75
CA VAL A 93 -3.20 -10.86 1.10
C VAL A 93 -2.18 -11.98 1.02
N ARG A 94 -1.65 -12.21 -0.18
CA ARG A 94 -0.48 -13.04 -0.42
C ARG A 94 0.76 -12.17 -0.32
N VAL A 95 1.66 -12.53 0.60
CA VAL A 95 2.97 -11.90 0.77
C VAL A 95 4.03 -12.93 0.37
N TYR A 96 4.90 -12.56 -0.58
CA TYR A 96 5.93 -13.47 -1.09
C TYR A 96 7.14 -13.55 -0.13
N PRO A 97 7.93 -14.65 -0.16
CA PRO A 97 9.06 -14.82 0.73
C PRO A 97 10.06 -13.67 0.70
N GLY A 98 10.62 -13.30 1.87
CA GLY A 98 11.58 -12.21 2.00
C GLY A 98 10.98 -10.81 2.06
N VAL A 99 9.65 -10.70 2.11
CA VAL A 99 8.92 -9.43 2.26
C VAL A 99 8.42 -9.27 3.69
N ASP A 100 8.63 -8.10 4.28
CA ASP A 100 8.14 -7.75 5.61
C ASP A 100 6.60 -7.60 5.59
N TYR A 101 5.90 -8.38 6.41
CA TYR A 101 4.45 -8.33 6.49
C TYR A 101 3.94 -7.02 7.11
N ALA A 102 4.65 -6.44 8.07
CA ALA A 102 4.24 -5.19 8.71
C ALA A 102 4.26 -4.04 7.70
N PHE A 103 5.27 -4.01 6.83
CA PHE A 103 5.33 -3.08 5.69
C PHE A 103 4.12 -3.22 4.75
N ILE A 104 3.69 -4.44 4.44
CA ILE A 104 2.52 -4.65 3.57
C ILE A 104 1.22 -4.20 4.25
N ILE A 105 1.04 -4.51 5.54
CA ILE A 105 -0.16 -4.16 6.29
C ILE A 105 -0.29 -2.63 6.46
N SER A 106 0.80 -1.93 6.75
CA SER A 106 0.77 -0.46 6.86
C SER A 106 0.44 0.22 5.53
N LEU A 107 0.90 -0.29 4.38
CA LEU A 107 0.47 0.20 3.05
C LEU A 107 -1.03 0.01 2.83
N LEU A 108 -1.59 -1.09 3.35
CA LEU A 108 -3.01 -1.38 3.23
C LEU A 108 -3.87 -0.46 4.10
N VAL A 109 -3.39 -0.11 5.30
CA VAL A 109 -4.01 0.92 6.16
C VAL A 109 -4.02 2.28 5.47
N ILE A 110 -2.89 2.68 4.86
CA ILE A 110 -2.81 3.94 4.10
C ILE A 110 -3.75 3.92 2.90
N LEU A 111 -3.87 2.78 2.21
CA LEU A 111 -4.79 2.64 1.09
C LEU A 111 -6.25 2.76 1.52
N ASN A 112 -6.62 2.17 2.67
CA ASN A 112 -7.97 2.29 3.23
C ASN A 112 -8.34 3.75 3.49
N GLU A 113 -7.44 4.53 4.09
CA GLU A 113 -7.65 5.97 4.34
C GLU A 113 -7.83 6.78 3.02
N ASN A 114 -7.19 6.35 1.93
CA ASN A 114 -7.22 7.05 0.63
C ASN A 114 -8.43 6.73 -0.25
N ASP A 115 -9.13 5.65 0.06
CA ASP A 115 -10.29 5.18 -0.69
C ASP A 115 -11.61 5.82 -0.23
N PHE A 116 -11.56 6.64 0.83
CA PHE A 116 -12.63 7.53 1.30
C PHE A 116 -12.34 9.01 0.95
#